data_AF-A0A5M6IIN5-F1
#
_entry.id   AF-A0A5M6IIN5-F1
#
_cell.length_a   1.000
_cell.length_b   1.000
_cell.length_c   1.000
_cell.angle_alpha   90.00
_cell.angle_beta   90.00
_cell.angle_gamma   90.00
#
_symmetry.space_group_name_H-M   'P 1'
#
loop_
_entity.id
_entity.type
_entity.pdbx_description
1 polymer ?
#
loop_
_entity_poly.entity_id
_entity_poly.type
_entity_poly.pdbx_seq_one_letter_code
_entity_poly.pdbx_strand_id
1 'polypeptide(L)'
;MPRSTAQEYAREIGLLWGEAQEKFLAIGKYLRQAKAGLPHGDWERLVSHMLPFGRAVAHKLRVVAEAVEEKRLAEETLPRSYANAYELAALEGHELALAAKRQLVRPDVTRREIDAFKRELKLPADEAERASQRRAELLRRRKRLMEELAQIESELSREERGVAEINSSAEPFGLPEEAPEGQEMGMARPL
;
A
#
# COMPACT_ATOMS: atom_id res chain seq x y z
N MET A 1 -16.93 22.88 52.23
CA MET A 1 -18.32 22.48 51.85
C MET A 1 -18.23 21.27 50.94
N PRO A 2 -18.96 20.17 51.20
CA PRO A 2 -19.00 19.04 50.28
C PRO A 2 -19.59 19.47 48.93
N ARG A 3 -18.93 19.11 47.83
CA ARG A 3 -19.44 19.35 46.46
C ARG A 3 -20.73 18.54 46.31
N SER A 4 -21.84 19.22 46.06
CA SER A 4 -23.18 18.68 46.25
C SER A 4 -23.89 18.35 44.94
N THR A 5 -23.31 18.74 43.79
CA THR A 5 -23.92 18.51 42.48
C THR A 5 -22.95 17.87 41.48
N ALA A 6 -23.49 17.10 40.53
CA ALA A 6 -22.70 16.50 39.45
C ALA A 6 -21.95 17.56 38.62
N GLN A 7 -22.51 18.77 38.47
CA GLN A 7 -21.88 19.88 37.76
C GLN A 7 -20.63 20.40 38.49
N GLU A 8 -20.65 20.49 39.81
CA GLU A 8 -19.48 20.88 40.61
C GLU A 8 -18.35 19.86 40.52
N TYR A 9 -18.68 18.55 40.56
CA TYR A 9 -17.69 17.49 40.35
C TYR A 9 -17.11 17.54 38.93
N ALA A 10 -17.95 17.68 37.90
CA ALA A 10 -17.50 17.75 36.51
C ALA A 10 -16.57 18.95 36.28
N ARG A 11 -16.90 20.12 36.84
CA ARG A 11 -16.06 21.31 36.77
C ARG A 11 -14.70 21.07 37.42
N GLU A 12 -14.68 20.55 38.64
CA GLU A 12 -13.41 20.29 39.34
C GLU A 12 -12.56 19.27 38.59
N ILE A 13 -13.15 18.15 38.20
CA ILE A 13 -12.45 17.11 37.45
C ILE A 13 -11.89 17.70 36.15
N GLY A 14 -12.63 18.56 35.47
CA GLY A 14 -12.15 19.27 34.27
C GLY A 14 -10.94 20.17 34.52
N LEU A 15 -10.89 20.86 35.68
CA LEU A 15 -9.75 21.68 36.09
C LEU A 15 -8.52 20.80 36.37
N LEU A 16 -8.67 19.80 37.23
CA LEU A 16 -7.59 18.84 37.56
C LEU A 16 -7.07 18.11 36.32
N TRP A 17 -7.96 17.79 35.39
CA TRP A 17 -7.59 17.17 34.13
C TRP A 17 -6.82 18.12 33.21
N GLY A 18 -7.18 19.41 33.18
CA GLY A 18 -6.42 20.45 32.48
C GLY A 18 -5.01 20.60 33.06
N GLU A 19 -4.90 20.68 34.38
CA GLU A 19 -3.59 20.70 35.05
C GLU A 19 -2.75 19.46 34.72
N ALA A 20 -3.37 18.27 34.73
CA ALA A 20 -2.69 17.04 34.35
C ALA A 20 -2.17 17.08 32.91
N GLN A 21 -2.94 17.64 31.97
CA GLN A 21 -2.52 17.84 30.58
C GLN A 21 -1.25 18.71 30.49
N GLU A 22 -1.23 19.84 31.18
CA GLU A 22 -0.05 20.73 31.24
C GLU A 22 1.16 19.99 31.83
N LYS A 23 0.95 19.21 32.89
CA LYS A 23 2.02 18.37 33.48
C LYS A 23 2.52 17.32 32.51
N PHE A 24 1.65 16.66 31.75
CA PHE A 24 2.08 15.68 30.73
C PHE A 24 2.95 16.31 29.66
N LEU A 25 2.60 17.51 29.18
CA LEU A 25 3.42 18.23 28.23
C LEU A 25 4.76 18.66 28.84
N ALA A 26 4.77 19.16 30.08
CA ALA A 26 6.00 19.49 30.80
C ALA A 26 6.92 18.27 30.97
N ILE A 27 6.36 17.11 31.32
CA ILE A 27 7.10 15.83 31.37
C ILE A 27 7.70 15.51 29.99
N GLY A 28 6.93 15.67 28.91
CA GLY A 28 7.42 15.48 27.54
C GLY A 28 8.61 16.40 27.20
N LYS A 29 8.53 17.69 27.58
CA LYS A 29 9.61 18.68 27.41
C LYS A 29 10.87 18.25 28.18
N TYR A 30 10.75 17.78 29.42
CA TYR A 30 11.87 17.23 30.19
C TYR A 30 12.45 15.95 29.59
N LEU A 31 11.61 15.03 29.11
CA LEU A 31 12.06 13.81 28.44
C LEU A 31 12.88 14.12 27.17
N ARG A 32 12.51 15.17 26.43
CA ARG A 32 13.28 15.65 25.28
C ARG A 32 14.67 16.16 25.70
N GLN A 33 14.73 16.97 26.76
CA GLN A 33 15.99 17.47 27.31
C GLN A 33 16.88 16.34 27.82
N ALA A 34 16.32 15.40 28.59
CA ALA A 34 17.04 14.25 29.10
C ALA A 34 17.63 13.39 27.98
N LYS A 35 16.88 13.12 26.91
CA LYS A 35 17.38 12.37 25.75
C LYS A 35 18.53 13.08 25.03
N ALA A 36 18.54 14.41 25.01
CA ALA A 36 19.59 15.20 24.38
C ALA A 36 20.84 15.38 25.26
N GLY A 37 20.68 15.40 26.59
CA GLY A 37 21.75 15.71 27.53
C GLY A 37 22.40 14.49 28.21
N LEU A 38 21.73 13.33 28.24
CA LEU A 38 22.27 12.14 28.91
C LEU A 38 23.25 11.37 28.02
N PRO A 39 24.33 10.81 28.60
CA PRO A 39 25.21 9.86 27.91
C PRO A 39 24.49 8.62 27.40
N HIS A 40 25.12 7.92 26.45
CA HIS A 40 24.58 6.69 25.87
C HIS A 40 24.31 5.64 26.97
N GLY A 41 23.09 5.08 27.02
CA GLY A 41 22.67 4.07 28.01
C GLY A 41 21.97 4.63 29.25
N ASP A 42 22.25 5.87 29.66
CA ASP A 42 21.58 6.49 30.81
C ASP A 42 20.12 6.84 30.50
N TRP A 43 19.83 7.20 29.25
CA TRP A 43 18.47 7.37 28.76
C TRP A 43 17.65 6.07 28.90
N GLU A 44 18.19 4.95 28.42
CA GLU A 44 17.53 3.65 28.50
C GLU A 44 17.25 3.26 29.96
N ARG A 45 18.22 3.48 30.85
CA ARG A 45 18.08 3.23 32.29
C ARG A 45 16.98 4.10 32.91
N LEU A 46 16.98 5.41 32.61
CA LEU A 46 15.99 6.36 33.09
C LEU A 46 14.57 5.89 32.75
N VAL A 47 14.30 5.65 31.46
CA VAL A 47 12.94 5.30 30.98
C VAL A 47 12.49 3.89 31.33
N SER A 48 13.41 3.00 31.72
CA SER A 48 13.09 1.61 32.03
C SER A 48 12.95 1.36 33.53
N HIS A 49 13.63 2.13 34.39
CA HIS A 49 13.73 1.81 35.82
C HIS A 49 13.47 2.99 36.78
N MET A 50 13.53 4.23 36.34
CA MET A 50 13.51 5.40 37.25
C MET A 50 12.22 6.23 37.17
N LEU A 51 11.39 6.00 36.16
CA LEU A 51 10.13 6.73 35.96
C LEU A 51 8.93 5.90 36.40
N PRO A 52 7.82 6.54 36.82
CA PRO A 52 6.59 5.86 37.22
C PRO A 52 5.79 5.30 36.03
N PHE A 53 6.37 5.29 34.83
CA PHE A 53 5.78 4.80 33.59
C PHE A 53 6.86 4.23 32.67
N GLY A 54 6.47 3.32 31.79
CA GLY A 54 7.39 2.66 30.88
C GLY A 54 7.77 3.49 29.64
N ARG A 55 8.73 2.94 28.88
CA ARG A 55 9.27 3.49 27.63
C ARG A 55 8.20 3.94 26.62
N ALA A 56 7.09 3.20 26.50
CA ALA A 56 6.03 3.54 25.57
C ALA A 56 5.36 4.89 25.89
N VAL A 57 5.06 5.15 27.18
CA VAL A 57 4.49 6.43 27.62
C VAL A 57 5.53 7.55 27.47
N ALA A 58 6.78 7.29 27.87
CA ALA A 58 7.87 8.24 27.69
C ALA A 58 8.04 8.67 26.22
N HIS A 59 7.99 7.71 25.30
CA HIS A 59 8.04 7.98 23.87
C HIS A 59 6.89 8.88 23.41
N LYS A 60 5.65 8.55 23.80
CA LYS A 60 4.46 9.32 23.41
C LYS A 60 4.54 10.77 23.89
N LEU A 61 4.84 10.98 25.18
CA LEU A 61 4.96 12.31 25.77
C LEU A 61 6.06 13.14 25.10
N ARG A 62 7.21 12.52 24.82
CA ARG A 62 8.32 13.20 24.12
C ARG A 62 7.91 13.63 22.70
N VAL A 63 7.25 12.77 21.94
CA VAL A 63 6.80 13.07 20.56
C VAL A 63 5.79 14.22 20.55
N VAL A 64 4.86 14.26 21.51
CA VAL A 64 3.93 15.39 21.65
C VAL A 64 4.70 16.69 21.93
N ALA A 65 5.64 16.67 22.87
CA ALA A 65 6.43 17.85 23.19
C ALA A 65 7.32 18.33 22.03
N GLU A 66 7.84 17.40 21.22
CA GLU A 66 8.58 17.69 19.99
C GLU A 66 7.69 18.39 18.95
N ALA A 67 6.47 17.89 18.74
CA ALA A 67 5.51 18.52 17.82
C ALA A 67 5.12 19.95 18.22
N VAL A 68 5.05 20.22 19.52
CA VAL A 68 4.77 21.56 20.05
C VAL A 68 5.97 22.49 19.86
N GLU A 69 7.18 22.01 20.18
CA GLU A 69 8.42 22.78 20.00
C GLU A 69 8.65 23.18 18.54
N GLU A 70 8.37 22.26 17.62
CA GLU A 70 8.45 22.46 16.18
C GLU A 70 7.30 23.29 15.61
N LYS A 71 6.38 23.78 16.47
CA LYS A 71 5.20 24.56 16.11
C LYS A 71 4.25 23.85 15.14
N ARG A 72 4.31 22.51 15.08
CA ARG A 72 3.34 21.69 14.33
C ARG A 72 2.00 21.60 15.04
N LEU A 73 2.02 21.65 16.37
CA LEU A 73 0.84 21.68 17.23
C LEU A 73 0.95 22.88 18.18
N ALA A 74 -0.14 23.62 18.35
CA ALA A 74 -0.22 24.69 19.35
C ALA A 74 -0.66 24.11 20.71
N GLU A 75 -0.01 24.55 21.79
CA GLU A 75 -0.23 24.04 23.15
C GLU A 75 -1.70 24.19 23.58
N GLU A 76 -2.36 25.26 23.15
CA GLU A 76 -3.74 25.62 23.46
C GLU A 76 -4.77 24.73 22.75
N THR A 77 -4.37 24.11 21.63
CA THR A 77 -5.24 23.27 20.79
C THR A 77 -5.00 21.77 21.01
N LEU A 78 -4.06 21.42 21.89
CA LEU A 78 -3.72 20.03 22.15
C LEU A 78 -4.92 19.28 22.73
N PRO A 79 -5.17 18.05 22.26
CA PRO A 79 -6.12 17.15 22.89
C PRO A 79 -5.82 16.96 24.38
N ARG A 80 -6.88 16.96 25.21
CA ARG A 80 -6.77 16.77 26.67
C ARG A 80 -6.17 15.42 27.08
N SER A 81 -6.17 14.45 26.18
CA SER A 81 -5.55 13.15 26.38
C SER A 81 -4.19 13.13 25.69
N TYR A 82 -3.12 12.85 26.45
CA TYR A 82 -1.78 12.68 25.89
C TYR A 82 -1.74 11.60 24.79
N ALA A 83 -2.60 10.59 24.89
CA ALA A 83 -2.68 9.53 23.88
C ALA A 83 -3.26 10.05 22.57
N ASN A 84 -4.30 10.88 22.62
CA ASN A 84 -4.89 11.51 21.43
C ASN A 84 -3.94 12.57 20.85
N ALA A 85 -3.30 13.37 21.71
CA ALA A 85 -2.27 14.31 21.30
C ALA A 85 -1.13 13.60 20.56
N TYR A 86 -0.70 12.43 21.07
CA TYR A 86 0.32 11.61 20.40
C TYR A 86 -0.14 11.12 19.03
N GLU A 87 -1.39 10.65 18.88
CA GLU A 87 -1.87 10.20 17.57
C GLU A 87 -1.80 11.31 16.52
N LEU A 88 -2.13 12.56 16.90
CA LEU A 88 -2.01 13.71 16.00
C LEU A 88 -0.54 14.09 15.77
N ALA A 89 0.28 14.09 16.82
CA ALA A 89 1.70 14.43 16.73
C ALA A 89 2.52 13.44 15.88
N ALA A 90 2.05 12.19 15.80
CA ALA A 90 2.64 11.12 15.00
C ALA A 90 2.18 11.09 13.54
N LEU A 91 1.21 11.94 13.14
CA LEU A 91 0.84 12.13 11.75
C LEU A 91 1.97 12.81 10.98
N GLU A 92 2.11 12.47 9.70
CA GLU A 92 3.02 13.18 8.82
C GLU A 92 2.55 14.64 8.62
N GLY A 93 3.48 15.54 8.26
CA GLY A 93 3.17 16.97 8.16
C GLY A 93 1.97 17.30 7.26
N HIS A 94 1.82 16.57 6.15
CA HIS A 94 0.70 16.75 5.22
C HIS A 94 -0.63 16.21 5.79
N GLU A 95 -0.59 15.07 6.49
CA GLU A 95 -1.74 14.47 7.18
C GLU A 95 -2.21 15.36 8.33
N LEU A 96 -1.27 15.92 9.10
CA LEU A 96 -1.56 16.83 10.20
C LEU A 96 -2.19 18.14 9.70
N ALA A 97 -1.69 18.69 8.59
CA ALA A 97 -2.31 19.85 7.95
C ALA A 97 -3.75 19.56 7.49
N LEU A 98 -4.01 18.35 6.98
CA LEU A 98 -5.36 17.91 6.64
C LEU A 98 -6.24 17.72 7.88
N ALA A 99 -5.70 17.16 8.96
CA ALA A 99 -6.40 17.05 10.24
C ALA A 99 -6.80 18.41 10.80
N ALA A 100 -5.91 19.40 10.70
CA ALA A 100 -6.19 20.78 11.09
C ALA A 100 -7.31 21.41 10.24
N LYS A 101 -7.27 21.22 8.91
CA LYS A 101 -8.35 21.66 8.00
C LYS A 101 -9.71 21.02 8.33
N ARG A 102 -9.70 19.79 8.84
CA ARG A 102 -10.89 19.05 9.29
C ARG A 102 -11.27 19.32 10.76
N GLN A 103 -10.63 20.30 11.39
CA GLN A 103 -10.90 20.72 12.77
C GLN A 103 -10.68 19.60 13.81
N LEU A 104 -9.80 18.63 13.53
CA LEU A 104 -9.48 17.54 14.47
C LEU A 104 -8.42 17.93 15.51
N VAL A 105 -7.72 19.05 15.30
CA VAL A 105 -6.74 19.58 16.25
C VAL A 105 -7.45 20.47 17.25
N ARG A 106 -8.05 19.85 18.28
CA ARG A 106 -8.79 20.55 19.34
C ARG A 106 -8.79 19.77 20.67
N PRO A 107 -9.01 20.45 21.82
CA PRO A 107 -8.94 19.81 23.14
C PRO A 107 -9.94 18.66 23.37
N ASP A 108 -11.12 18.74 22.75
CA ASP A 108 -12.26 17.84 22.92
C ASP A 108 -12.28 16.67 21.91
N VAL A 109 -11.29 16.57 21.02
CA VAL A 109 -11.27 15.53 19.99
C VAL A 109 -11.28 14.12 20.62
N THR A 110 -12.19 13.28 20.12
CA THR A 110 -12.33 11.92 20.61
C THR A 110 -11.39 10.97 19.89
N ARG A 111 -11.07 9.85 20.55
CA ARG A 111 -10.26 8.79 19.94
C ARG A 111 -10.92 8.24 18.66
N ARG A 112 -12.25 8.14 18.66
CA ARG A 112 -13.04 7.60 17.54
C ARG A 112 -12.92 8.47 16.28
N GLU A 113 -12.91 9.79 16.44
CA GLU A 113 -12.74 10.73 15.33
C GLU A 113 -11.34 10.62 14.71
N ILE A 114 -10.30 10.52 15.56
CA ILE A 114 -8.92 10.33 15.09
C ILE A 114 -8.79 9.00 14.35
N ASP A 115 -9.32 7.92 14.92
CA ASP A 115 -9.25 6.59 14.29
C ASP A 115 -10.01 6.56 12.95
N ALA A 116 -11.16 7.24 12.84
CA ALA A 116 -11.90 7.38 11.59
C ALA A 116 -11.07 8.13 10.53
N PHE A 117 -10.47 9.26 10.90
CA PHE A 117 -9.59 10.03 10.02
C PHE A 117 -8.40 9.20 9.51
N LYS A 118 -7.72 8.45 10.40
CA LYS A 118 -6.60 7.59 10.01
C LYS A 118 -7.02 6.44 9.08
N ARG A 119 -8.24 5.93 9.21
CA ARG A 119 -8.78 4.93 8.27
C ARG A 119 -9.00 5.54 6.90
N GLU A 120 -9.57 6.74 6.84
CA GLU A 120 -9.79 7.45 5.58
C GLU A 120 -8.49 7.78 4.86
N LEU A 121 -7.41 8.10 5.58
CA LEU A 121 -6.08 8.31 4.98
C LEU A 121 -5.52 7.05 4.33
N LYS A 122 -5.82 5.87 4.88
CA LYS A 122 -5.30 4.58 4.38
C LYS A 122 -6.06 4.05 3.17
N LEU A 123 -7.36 4.36 3.02
CA LEU A 123 -8.18 3.85 1.93
C LEU A 123 -7.59 4.11 0.54
N PRO A 124 -7.15 5.34 0.18
CA PRO A 124 -6.56 5.60 -1.13
C PRO A 124 -5.21 4.89 -1.32
N ALA A 125 -4.41 4.77 -0.27
CA ALA A 125 -3.11 4.09 -0.33
C ALA A 125 -3.29 2.58 -0.58
N ASP A 126 -4.22 1.94 0.14
CA ASP A 126 -4.57 0.53 -0.03
C ASP A 126 -5.13 0.25 -1.43
N GLU A 127 -5.99 1.13 -1.95
CA GLU A 127 -6.53 1.02 -3.31
C GLU A 127 -5.44 1.16 -4.38
N ALA A 128 -4.54 2.14 -4.24
CA ALA A 128 -3.42 2.32 -5.15
C ALA A 128 -2.47 1.10 -5.14
N GLU A 129 -2.19 0.55 -3.97
CA GLU A 129 -1.36 -0.65 -3.84
C GLU A 129 -2.02 -1.87 -4.48
N ARG A 130 -3.32 -2.10 -4.24
CA ARG A 130 -4.08 -3.16 -4.90
C ARG A 130 -4.10 -3.01 -6.42
N ALA A 131 -4.27 -1.79 -6.93
CA ALA A 131 -4.24 -1.50 -8.36
C ALA A 131 -2.86 -1.80 -8.97
N SER A 132 -1.79 -1.43 -8.27
CA SER A 132 -0.41 -1.74 -8.67
C SER A 132 -0.14 -3.24 -8.73
N GLN A 133 -0.56 -3.99 -7.70
CA GLN A 133 -0.43 -5.45 -7.66
C GLN A 133 -1.21 -6.11 -8.81
N ARG A 134 -2.45 -5.69 -9.06
CA ARG A 134 -3.27 -6.20 -10.16
C ARG A 134 -2.64 -5.91 -11.52
N ARG A 135 -2.06 -4.72 -11.71
CA ARG A 135 -1.32 -4.37 -12.93
C ARG A 135 -0.12 -5.29 -13.13
N ALA A 136 0.66 -5.55 -12.08
CA ALA A 136 1.82 -6.45 -12.15
C ALA A 136 1.40 -7.88 -12.52
N GLU A 137 0.28 -8.36 -11.98
CA GLU A 137 -0.28 -9.67 -12.33
C GLU A 137 -0.71 -9.74 -13.80
N LEU A 138 -1.45 -8.73 -14.29
CA LEU A 138 -1.87 -8.65 -15.69
C LEU A 138 -0.67 -8.62 -16.64
N LEU A 139 0.40 -7.90 -16.31
CA LEU A 139 1.62 -7.88 -17.10
C LEU A 139 2.31 -9.25 -17.15
N ARG A 140 2.37 -9.98 -16.02
CA ARG A 140 2.90 -11.35 -15.99
C ARG A 140 2.03 -12.31 -16.80
N ARG A 141 0.71 -12.16 -16.76
CA ARG A 141 -0.21 -12.99 -17.55
C ARG A 141 -0.06 -12.70 -19.04
N ARG A 142 0.03 -11.42 -19.44
CA ARG A 142 0.30 -11.01 -20.82
C ARG A 142 1.59 -11.63 -21.34
N LYS A 143 2.67 -11.56 -20.55
CA LYS A 143 3.97 -12.14 -20.94
C LYS A 143 3.85 -13.64 -21.24
N ARG A 144 3.23 -14.42 -20.34
CA ARG A 144 3.01 -15.86 -20.53
C ARG A 144 2.20 -16.17 -21.78
N LEU A 145 1.09 -15.45 -21.99
CA LEU A 145 0.24 -15.65 -23.17
C LEU A 145 0.99 -15.33 -24.47
N MET A 146 1.89 -14.35 -24.47
CA MET A 146 2.73 -14.06 -25.64
C MET A 146 3.76 -15.17 -25.91
N GLU A 147 4.35 -15.74 -24.85
CA GLU A 147 5.26 -16.88 -24.98
C GLU A 147 4.53 -18.12 -25.52
N GLU A 148 3.31 -18.39 -25.01
CA GLU A 148 2.44 -19.46 -25.50
C GLU A 148 2.05 -19.24 -26.98
N LEU A 149 1.65 -18.01 -27.35
CA LEU A 149 1.31 -17.67 -28.73
C LEU A 149 2.49 -17.92 -29.68
N ALA A 150 3.69 -17.48 -29.29
CA ALA A 150 4.90 -17.67 -30.10
C ALA A 150 5.25 -19.16 -30.28
N GLN A 151 4.97 -20.01 -29.28
CA GLN A 151 5.13 -21.46 -29.40
C GLN A 151 4.15 -22.04 -30.43
N ILE A 152 2.86 -21.68 -30.32
CA ILE A 152 1.82 -22.14 -31.25
C ILE A 152 2.12 -21.70 -32.68
N GLU A 153 2.53 -20.44 -32.88
CA GLU A 153 2.92 -19.92 -34.20
C GLU A 153 4.10 -20.70 -34.79
N SER A 154 5.07 -21.08 -33.96
CA SER A 154 6.19 -21.93 -34.41
C SER A 154 5.75 -23.35 -34.75
N GLU A 155 4.77 -23.92 -34.05
CA GLU A 155 4.22 -25.26 -34.31
C GLU A 155 3.45 -25.26 -35.63
N LEU A 156 2.52 -24.32 -35.82
CA LEU A 156 1.79 -24.12 -37.07
C LEU A 156 2.74 -23.98 -38.28
N SER A 157 3.78 -23.15 -38.14
CA SER A 157 4.78 -22.96 -39.20
C SER A 157 5.56 -24.24 -39.55
N ARG A 158 5.68 -25.20 -38.62
CA ARG A 158 6.31 -26.52 -38.90
C ARG A 158 5.33 -27.43 -39.63
N GLU A 159 4.09 -27.46 -39.18
CA GLU A 159 3.03 -28.28 -39.79
C GLU A 159 2.74 -27.82 -41.22
N GLU A 160 2.62 -26.52 -41.46
CA GLU A 160 2.42 -25.96 -42.81
C GLU A 160 3.54 -26.34 -43.77
N ARG A 161 4.80 -26.33 -43.31
CA ARG A 161 5.95 -26.80 -44.10
C ARG A 161 5.86 -28.30 -44.40
N GLY A 162 5.49 -29.12 -43.41
CA GLY A 162 5.28 -30.56 -43.63
C GLY A 162 4.17 -30.85 -44.63
N VAL A 163 3.05 -30.12 -44.57
CA VAL A 163 1.95 -30.24 -45.55
C VAL A 163 2.39 -29.81 -46.95
N ALA A 164 3.21 -28.77 -47.07
CA ALA A 164 3.77 -28.34 -48.35
C ALA A 164 4.72 -29.38 -48.97
N GLU A 165 5.54 -30.05 -48.15
CA GLU A 165 6.43 -31.13 -48.60
C GLU A 165 5.66 -32.39 -49.05
N ILE A 166 4.56 -32.74 -48.35
CA ILE A 166 3.66 -33.83 -48.73
C ILE A 166 2.93 -33.52 -50.05
N ASN A 167 2.43 -32.30 -50.22
CA ASN A 167 1.79 -31.89 -51.47
C ASN A 167 2.78 -31.76 -52.65
N SER A 168 4.05 -31.44 -52.37
CA SER A 168 5.10 -31.41 -53.40
C SER A 168 5.58 -32.80 -53.83
N SER A 169 5.32 -33.85 -53.03
CA SER A 169 5.71 -35.24 -53.32
C SER A 169 4.58 -36.07 -53.94
N ALA A 170 3.36 -35.53 -53.99
CA ALA A 170 2.26 -36.08 -54.76
C ALA A 170 2.29 -35.49 -56.20
N GLU A 171 3.01 -36.14 -57.12
CA GLU A 171 2.85 -35.86 -58.56
C GLU A 171 1.43 -36.23 -59.05
N PRO A 172 0.87 -35.53 -60.05
CA PRO A 172 -0.47 -35.81 -60.55
C PRO A 172 -0.50 -37.19 -61.21
N PHE A 173 -1.30 -38.09 -60.67
CA PHE A 173 -1.58 -39.41 -61.26
C PHE A 173 -2.18 -39.18 -62.66
N GLY A 174 -1.36 -39.37 -63.70
CA GLY A 174 -1.76 -39.22 -65.10
C GLY A 174 -2.92 -40.17 -65.43
N LEU A 175 -3.97 -39.61 -66.03
CA LEU A 175 -5.09 -40.37 -66.61
C LEU A 175 -4.54 -41.28 -67.74
N PRO A 176 -5.03 -42.54 -67.87
CA PRO A 176 -4.56 -43.45 -68.90
C PRO A 176 -5.03 -42.99 -70.28
N GLU A 177 -4.08 -42.93 -71.22
CA GLU A 177 -4.30 -42.64 -72.64
C GLU A 177 -5.05 -43.81 -73.29
N GLU A 178 -6.28 -43.55 -73.73
CA GLU A 178 -7.10 -44.50 -74.50
C GLU A 178 -6.41 -44.83 -75.83
N ALA A 179 -6.19 -46.12 -76.08
CA ALA A 179 -5.76 -46.63 -77.37
C ALA A 179 -6.91 -46.58 -78.39
N PRO A 180 -6.64 -46.27 -79.68
CA PRO A 180 -7.54 -46.69 -80.74
C PRO A 180 -7.01 -47.95 -81.44
N GLU A 181 -7.89 -48.95 -81.52
CA GLU A 181 -7.79 -50.13 -82.36
C GLU A 181 -7.92 -49.78 -83.86
N GLY A 182 -7.12 -50.47 -84.69
CA GLY A 182 -7.62 -51.14 -85.89
C GLY A 182 -7.65 -50.38 -87.23
N GLN A 183 -6.88 -50.90 -88.21
CA GLN A 183 -7.15 -51.06 -89.67
C GLN A 183 -5.84 -50.94 -90.46
N GLU A 184 -5.55 -51.65 -91.54
CA GLU A 184 -5.98 -52.92 -92.14
C GLU A 184 -4.90 -53.23 -93.21
N MET A 185 -4.90 -54.47 -93.72
CA MET A 185 -3.96 -55.03 -94.69
C MET A 185 -3.89 -54.29 -96.05
N GLY A 186 -2.79 -54.44 -96.79
CA GLY A 186 -2.82 -54.13 -98.23
C GLY A 186 -1.49 -54.09 -99.01
N MET A 187 -0.88 -55.26 -99.20
CA MET A 187 -0.09 -55.74 -100.36
C MET A 187 0.41 -54.79 -101.49
N ALA A 188 1.58 -55.21 -102.03
CA ALA A 188 2.03 -55.13 -103.44
C ALA A 188 2.67 -53.80 -103.91
N ARG A 189 3.77 -53.75 -104.68
CA ARG A 189 4.50 -54.73 -105.51
C ARG A 189 5.85 -54.11 -106.01
N PRO A 190 6.65 -54.76 -106.87
CA PRO A 190 8.11 -54.67 -106.89
C PRO A 190 8.67 -53.82 -108.05
N LEU A 191 10.01 -53.69 -108.10
CA LEU A 191 10.90 -54.16 -109.17
C LEU A 191 12.35 -54.14 -108.66
#